data_AF-A0A934YVD6-F1
#
_entry.id   AF-A0A934YVD6-F1
#
_cell.length_a   1.000
_cell.length_b   1.000
_cell.length_c   1.000
_cell.angle_alpha   90.00
_cell.angle_beta   90.00
_cell.angle_gamma   90.00
#
_symmetry.space_group_name_H-M   'P 1'
#
loop_
_entity.id
_entity.type
_entity.pdbx_description
1 polymer ?
#
loop_
_entity_poly.entity_id
_entity_poly.type
_entity_poly.pdbx_seq_one_letter_code
_entity_poly.pdbx_strand_id
1 'polypeptide(L)'
;MSTSKEQTPFWQIALLYLVVAFALYWRVLGLSFFADDFSAVWRIGVQGDLSDHGFFRPLSELSIWANHLLFGTDPVGYRVTNVIIHWCNALCLAFLVRRTIQEKNDDLRNASMFAGLLFLCYPFHNEGVVWIVGRGASLATLFVLLALIISLSSMTDRWRITWSSVAFFTGMLVYETAMTFSLIALPVLWLNGIRAKRLTSFATAWMGALVLHFLIRAWATEKVANSYGVDFFSQPFTNYFSNIPKVLGRLLIPPNADTNAMIVATVLVGLILVLVGWIYVRRTRDVRSERINALAWSWMLIIACSVPLITSVSTRTSESDRFLYMPSAFLCGLITIILFRILQGPFRWLLIAILLIASECFLQQNNDNWIPASKTIGAIIANTPEPLPGEHIFIQGLPSDTCGAFIFRHGFVEALLMAGRDTSGIKQVDILFAVPGTPPRTKVFSYAELSDTMQMRSVDRVVRWNTGQFEYLTFPDEGGSSLP
;
A
#
# COMPACT_ATOMS: atom_id res chain seq x y z
N MET A 1 -47.58 8.94 19.27
CA MET A 1 -46.76 9.55 18.21
C MET A 1 -45.35 9.01 18.33
N SER A 2 -45.00 7.99 17.55
CA SER A 2 -43.61 7.57 17.42
C SER A 2 -42.90 8.63 16.59
N THR A 3 -42.02 9.42 17.22
CA THR A 3 -41.06 10.25 16.49
C THR A 3 -40.26 9.32 15.60
N SER A 4 -40.54 9.32 14.29
CA SER A 4 -39.65 8.73 13.30
C SER A 4 -38.32 9.44 13.45
N LYS A 5 -37.33 8.82 14.12
CA LYS A 5 -35.96 9.32 14.14
C LYS A 5 -35.58 9.56 12.68
N GLU A 6 -35.43 10.82 12.29
CA GLU A 6 -34.96 11.17 10.95
C GLU A 6 -33.67 10.41 10.70
N GLN A 7 -33.70 9.57 9.67
CA GLN A 7 -32.54 8.78 9.33
C GLN A 7 -31.45 9.72 8.83
N THR A 8 -30.31 9.65 9.51
CA THR A 8 -28.99 10.12 9.10
C THR A 8 -28.81 10.17 7.58
N PRO A 9 -29.03 11.26 6.81
CA PRO A 9 -28.93 11.12 5.36
C PRO A 9 -27.50 10.73 4.97
N PHE A 10 -27.35 9.83 3.99
CA PHE A 10 -26.06 9.20 3.66
C PHE A 10 -24.95 10.22 3.36
N TRP A 11 -25.29 11.38 2.79
CA TRP A 11 -24.35 12.46 2.52
C TRP A 11 -23.68 13.02 3.79
N GLN A 12 -24.35 12.97 4.96
CA GLN A 12 -23.74 13.40 6.23
C GLN A 12 -22.67 12.42 6.69
N ILE A 13 -22.87 11.11 6.49
CA ILE A 13 -21.85 10.09 6.78
C ILE A 13 -20.66 10.27 5.83
N ALA A 14 -20.93 10.52 4.54
CA ALA A 14 -19.89 10.77 3.56
C ALA A 14 -19.09 12.03 3.88
N LEU A 15 -19.75 13.13 4.27
CA LEU A 15 -19.09 14.35 4.70
C LEU A 15 -18.27 14.15 5.98
N LEU A 16 -18.81 13.45 6.98
CA LEU A 16 -18.07 13.11 8.20
C LEU A 16 -16.79 12.34 7.87
N TYR A 17 -16.89 11.31 7.04
CA TYR A 17 -15.72 10.52 6.64
C TYR A 17 -14.70 11.36 5.88
N LEU A 18 -15.15 12.32 5.06
CA LEU A 18 -14.26 13.20 4.31
C LEU A 18 -13.47 14.09 5.27
N VAL A 19 -14.17 14.74 6.20
CA VAL A 19 -13.55 15.59 7.23
C VAL A 19 -12.56 14.78 8.08
N VAL A 20 -12.96 13.58 8.52
CA VAL A 20 -12.08 12.68 9.28
C VAL A 20 -10.86 12.29 8.44
N ALA A 21 -11.02 11.83 7.20
CA ALA A 21 -9.90 11.43 6.35
C ALA A 21 -8.88 12.56 6.17
N PHE A 22 -9.32 13.79 5.89
CA PHE A 22 -8.41 14.92 5.80
C PHE A 22 -7.78 15.30 7.14
N ALA A 23 -8.52 15.21 8.25
CA ALA A 23 -7.98 15.45 9.58
C ALA A 23 -6.90 14.43 9.98
N LEU A 24 -7.05 13.15 9.64
CA LEU A 24 -6.08 12.10 9.95
C LEU A 24 -4.75 12.31 9.21
N TYR A 25 -4.82 12.79 7.97
CA TYR A 25 -3.66 12.91 7.07
C TYR A 25 -3.14 14.35 6.90
N TRP A 26 -3.71 15.35 7.59
CA TRP A 26 -3.38 16.76 7.37
C TRP A 26 -1.87 17.07 7.50
N ARG A 27 -1.20 16.43 8.46
CA ARG A 27 0.24 16.63 8.77
C ARG A 27 1.16 16.13 7.66
N VAL A 28 0.69 15.20 6.83
CA VAL A 28 1.50 14.54 5.80
C VAL A 28 1.17 15.01 4.38
N LEU A 29 0.13 15.84 4.20
CA LEU A 29 -0.25 16.37 2.88
C LEU A 29 0.90 17.15 2.23
N GLY A 30 1.57 18.00 3.00
CA GLY A 30 2.63 18.93 2.52
C GLY A 30 4.05 18.36 2.46
N LEU A 31 4.25 17.05 2.59
CA LEU A 31 5.59 16.44 2.51
C LEU A 31 6.12 16.37 1.07
N SER A 32 7.42 16.14 0.90
CA SER A 32 8.07 15.92 -0.41
C SER A 32 7.67 14.58 -1.04
N PHE A 33 7.95 14.36 -2.32
CA PHE A 33 7.86 13.02 -2.94
C PHE A 33 8.82 12.03 -2.26
N PHE A 34 8.54 10.73 -2.37
CA PHE A 34 9.33 9.66 -1.74
C PHE A 34 9.76 8.59 -2.74
N ALA A 35 11.07 8.28 -2.79
CA ALA A 35 11.69 7.26 -3.64
C ALA A 35 11.14 7.28 -5.08
N ASP A 36 10.48 6.20 -5.48
CA ASP A 36 9.95 5.96 -6.84
C ASP A 36 8.92 7.01 -7.28
N ASP A 37 8.36 7.80 -6.35
CA ASP A 37 7.49 8.93 -6.68
C ASP A 37 8.18 9.91 -7.64
N PHE A 38 9.49 10.20 -7.43
CA PHE A 38 10.24 11.10 -8.29
C PHE A 38 10.38 10.53 -9.70
N SER A 39 10.83 9.28 -9.84
CA SER A 39 10.94 8.63 -11.15
C SER A 39 9.59 8.51 -11.85
N ALA A 40 8.53 8.14 -11.12
CA ALA A 40 7.19 7.99 -11.69
C ALA A 40 6.62 9.33 -12.18
N VAL A 41 6.66 10.38 -11.36
CA VAL A 41 6.14 11.71 -11.72
C VAL A 41 6.98 12.33 -12.85
N TRP A 42 8.30 12.14 -12.84
CA TRP A 42 9.16 12.64 -13.92
C TRP A 42 8.84 11.96 -15.25
N ARG A 43 8.88 10.63 -15.29
CA ARG A 43 8.63 9.84 -16.49
C ARG A 43 7.22 10.09 -17.04
N ILE A 44 6.21 9.88 -16.20
CA ILE A 44 4.82 9.91 -16.63
C ILE A 44 4.34 11.35 -16.83
N GLY A 45 4.63 12.23 -15.88
CA GLY A 45 4.15 13.60 -15.88
C GLY A 45 4.94 14.51 -16.81
N VAL A 46 6.25 14.57 -16.61
CA VAL A 46 7.13 15.55 -17.29
C VAL A 46 7.52 15.07 -18.69
N GLN A 47 7.92 13.80 -18.83
CA GLN A 47 8.34 13.26 -20.14
C GLN A 47 7.14 12.77 -20.97
N GLY A 48 5.99 12.53 -20.34
CA GLY A 48 4.81 11.97 -21.01
C GLY A 48 4.98 10.51 -21.43
N ASP A 49 5.94 9.80 -20.83
CA ASP A 49 6.23 8.41 -21.14
C ASP A 49 5.39 7.47 -20.26
N LEU A 50 4.46 6.77 -20.90
CA LEU A 50 3.58 5.76 -20.30
C LEU A 50 4.04 4.33 -20.62
N SER A 51 5.23 4.16 -21.21
CA SER A 51 5.78 2.85 -21.53
C SER A 51 6.64 2.33 -20.38
N ASP A 52 5.99 1.79 -19.33
CA ASP A 52 6.74 1.14 -18.27
C ASP A 52 7.25 -0.24 -18.72
N HIS A 53 8.58 -0.37 -18.80
CA HIS A 53 9.26 -1.64 -19.09
C HIS A 53 9.28 -2.60 -17.88
N GLY A 54 8.81 -2.17 -16.69
CA GLY A 54 8.87 -2.93 -15.45
C GLY A 54 7.53 -3.47 -14.91
N PHE A 55 6.42 -2.70 -15.02
CA PHE A 55 5.10 -3.07 -14.48
C PHE A 55 3.94 -2.70 -15.43
N PHE A 56 3.05 -3.64 -15.75
CA PHE A 56 1.87 -3.37 -16.58
C PHE A 56 0.70 -2.82 -15.75
N ARG A 57 0.71 -1.51 -15.47
CA ARG A 57 -0.30 -0.84 -14.61
C ARG A 57 -0.86 0.44 -15.25
N PRO A 58 -1.41 0.38 -16.47
CA PRO A 58 -1.74 1.55 -17.28
C PRO A 58 -2.73 2.51 -16.60
N LEU A 59 -3.67 2.00 -15.80
CA LEU A 59 -4.62 2.89 -15.10
C LEU A 59 -4.04 3.52 -13.84
N SER A 60 -3.06 2.87 -13.21
CA SER A 60 -2.31 3.50 -12.11
C SER A 60 -1.49 4.67 -12.65
N GLU A 61 -0.81 4.47 -13.78
CA GLU A 61 -0.02 5.51 -14.43
C GLU A 61 -0.87 6.64 -14.97
N LEU A 62 -2.00 6.31 -15.62
CA LEU A 62 -2.96 7.32 -16.08
C LEU A 62 -3.47 8.18 -14.92
N SER A 63 -3.63 7.61 -13.71
CA SER A 63 -4.02 8.38 -12.53
C SER A 63 -2.93 9.35 -12.07
N ILE A 64 -1.66 8.99 -12.20
CA ILE A 64 -0.51 9.86 -11.92
C ILE A 64 -0.41 10.96 -12.97
N TRP A 65 -0.56 10.61 -14.25
CA TRP A 65 -0.58 11.56 -15.36
C TRP A 65 -1.70 12.59 -15.21
N ALA A 66 -2.93 12.14 -14.92
CA ALA A 66 -4.06 13.01 -14.69
C ALA A 66 -3.82 13.98 -13.51
N ASN A 67 -3.15 13.52 -12.44
CA ASN A 67 -2.73 14.43 -11.37
C ASN A 67 -1.70 15.45 -11.83
N HIS A 68 -0.70 15.03 -12.62
CA HIS A 68 0.30 15.95 -13.15
C HIS A 68 -0.34 17.05 -14.01
N LEU A 69 -1.34 16.71 -14.83
CA LEU A 69 -2.06 17.72 -15.63
C LEU A 69 -2.76 18.78 -14.78
N LEU A 70 -3.22 18.42 -13.58
CA LEU A 70 -3.99 19.31 -12.70
C LEU A 70 -3.10 20.08 -11.72
N PHE A 71 -2.02 19.47 -11.25
CA PHE A 71 -1.22 19.98 -10.12
C PHE A 71 0.27 20.13 -10.45
N GLY A 72 0.71 19.79 -11.67
CA GLY A 72 2.11 19.76 -12.04
C GLY A 72 2.91 18.81 -11.16
N THR A 73 4.08 19.24 -10.70
CA THR A 73 4.96 18.50 -9.80
C THR A 73 4.74 18.85 -8.32
N ASP A 74 3.58 19.38 -7.93
CA ASP A 74 3.26 19.63 -6.53
C ASP A 74 2.76 18.35 -5.82
N PRO A 75 3.52 17.76 -4.86
CA PRO A 75 3.15 16.52 -4.17
C PRO A 75 1.81 16.62 -3.41
N VAL A 76 1.36 17.83 -3.03
CA VAL A 76 0.10 18.02 -2.29
C VAL A 76 -1.09 17.50 -3.09
N GLY A 77 -1.19 17.86 -4.37
CA GLY A 77 -2.32 17.46 -5.23
C GLY A 77 -2.45 15.95 -5.39
N TYR A 78 -1.31 15.26 -5.47
CA TYR A 78 -1.25 13.80 -5.50
C TYR A 78 -1.73 13.16 -4.20
N ARG A 79 -1.28 13.67 -3.04
CA ARG A 79 -1.74 13.15 -1.75
C ARG A 79 -3.20 13.45 -1.45
N VAL A 80 -3.69 14.62 -1.82
CA VAL A 80 -5.13 14.96 -1.75
C VAL A 80 -5.94 13.91 -2.51
N THR A 81 -5.48 13.53 -3.70
CA THR A 81 -6.12 12.49 -4.51
C THR A 81 -6.11 11.13 -3.81
N ASN A 82 -4.99 10.74 -3.20
CA ASN A 82 -4.89 9.49 -2.43
C ASN A 82 -5.83 9.48 -1.21
N VAL A 83 -5.93 10.60 -0.48
CA VAL A 83 -6.88 10.73 0.66
C VAL A 83 -8.32 10.60 0.18
N ILE A 84 -8.68 11.17 -0.97
CA ILE A 84 -10.01 11.00 -1.59
C ILE A 84 -10.26 9.53 -1.96
N ILE A 85 -9.28 8.84 -2.54
CA ILE A 85 -9.39 7.40 -2.85
C ILE A 85 -9.60 6.59 -1.57
N HIS A 86 -8.86 6.89 -0.51
CA HIS A 86 -8.99 6.23 0.78
C HIS A 86 -10.37 6.48 1.42
N TRP A 87 -10.87 7.72 1.33
CA TRP A 87 -12.24 8.08 1.72
C TRP A 87 -13.30 7.27 0.96
N CYS A 88 -13.16 7.14 -0.37
CA CYS A 88 -14.04 6.31 -1.19
C CYS A 88 -14.02 4.83 -0.76
N ASN A 89 -12.85 4.30 -0.40
CA ASN A 89 -12.73 2.93 0.12
C ASN A 89 -13.50 2.76 1.44
N ALA A 90 -13.36 3.70 2.39
CA ALA A 90 -14.09 3.67 3.65
C ALA A 90 -15.62 3.70 3.46
N LEU A 91 -16.09 4.50 2.50
CA LEU A 91 -17.50 4.54 2.11
C LEU A 91 -17.98 3.23 1.50
N CYS A 92 -17.20 2.64 0.60
CA CYS A 92 -17.50 1.34 0.01
C CYS A 92 -17.56 0.26 1.09
N LEU A 93 -16.62 0.26 2.04
CA LEU A 93 -16.61 -0.69 3.16
C LEU A 93 -17.85 -0.54 4.05
N ALA A 94 -18.20 0.69 4.45
CA ALA A 94 -19.40 0.96 5.23
C ALA A 94 -20.66 0.45 4.50
N PHE A 95 -20.73 0.68 3.19
CA PHE A 95 -21.83 0.19 2.37
C PHE A 95 -21.87 -1.34 2.24
N LEU A 96 -20.72 -1.99 2.11
CA LEU A 96 -20.59 -3.45 2.06
C LEU A 96 -21.03 -4.09 3.38
N VAL A 97 -20.62 -3.54 4.52
CA VAL A 97 -21.09 -3.97 5.86
C VAL A 97 -22.60 -3.81 5.97
N ARG A 98 -23.14 -2.67 5.55
CA ARG A 98 -24.59 -2.41 5.56
C ARG A 98 -25.38 -3.42 4.72
N ARG A 99 -24.82 -3.92 3.61
CA ARG A 99 -25.47 -4.91 2.76
C ARG A 99 -25.38 -6.34 3.27
N THR A 100 -24.32 -6.67 3.99
CA THR A 100 -24.06 -8.05 4.45
C THR A 100 -24.73 -8.35 5.79
N ILE A 101 -24.83 -7.36 6.69
CA ILE A 101 -25.57 -7.51 7.94
C ILE A 101 -27.07 -7.39 7.69
N GLN A 102 -27.86 -8.37 8.17
CA GLN A 102 -29.30 -8.46 7.92
C GLN A 102 -30.18 -7.74 8.97
N GLU A 103 -29.56 -7.13 9.99
CA GLU A 103 -30.27 -6.40 11.05
C GLU A 103 -30.96 -5.15 10.48
N LYS A 104 -32.22 -4.89 10.88
CA LYS A 104 -32.99 -3.73 10.41
C LYS A 104 -33.24 -2.72 11.53
N ASN A 105 -32.17 -2.20 12.13
CA ASN A 105 -32.25 -1.29 13.28
C ASN A 105 -31.10 -0.25 13.30
N ASP A 106 -31.08 0.59 14.34
CA ASP A 106 -30.01 1.57 14.59
C ASP A 106 -28.61 0.91 14.74
N ASP A 107 -28.55 -0.35 15.18
CA ASP A 107 -27.29 -1.08 15.34
C ASP A 107 -26.62 -1.41 13.99
N LEU A 108 -27.38 -1.75 12.95
CA LEU A 108 -26.83 -1.88 11.58
C LEU A 108 -26.16 -0.59 11.11
N ARG A 109 -26.84 0.53 11.35
CA ARG A 109 -26.33 1.85 10.95
C ARG A 109 -25.02 2.15 11.68
N ASN A 110 -25.01 1.98 13.01
CA ASN A 110 -23.82 2.20 13.82
C ASN A 110 -22.67 1.27 13.44
N ALA A 111 -22.95 0.00 13.14
CA ALA A 111 -21.96 -0.96 12.65
C ALA A 111 -21.33 -0.51 11.33
N SER A 112 -22.15 -0.13 10.34
CA SER A 112 -21.65 0.36 9.05
C SER A 112 -20.79 1.63 9.18
N MET A 113 -21.19 2.54 10.07
CA MET A 113 -20.42 3.76 10.38
C MET A 113 -19.09 3.43 11.08
N PHE A 114 -19.12 2.50 12.03
CA PHE A 114 -17.91 2.08 12.73
C PHE A 114 -16.92 1.39 11.80
N ALA A 115 -17.37 0.51 10.89
CA ALA A 115 -16.49 -0.18 9.97
C ALA A 115 -15.68 0.77 9.07
N GLY A 116 -16.34 1.80 8.53
CA GLY A 116 -15.66 2.79 7.70
C GLY A 116 -14.73 3.69 8.50
N LEU A 117 -15.13 4.13 9.70
CA LEU A 117 -14.26 4.92 10.59
C LEU A 117 -13.03 4.13 11.05
N LEU A 118 -13.21 2.87 11.45
CA LEU A 118 -12.11 2.00 11.85
C LEU A 118 -11.13 1.79 10.70
N PHE A 119 -11.63 1.66 9.47
CA PHE A 119 -10.78 1.57 8.28
C PHE A 119 -10.05 2.88 7.98
N LEU A 120 -10.69 4.05 8.14
CA LEU A 120 -10.01 5.34 7.98
C LEU A 120 -8.86 5.53 8.97
N CYS A 121 -9.08 5.15 10.24
CA CYS A 121 -8.09 5.28 11.29
C CYS A 121 -7.09 4.10 11.32
N TYR A 122 -7.20 3.12 10.42
CA TYR A 122 -6.39 1.90 10.52
C TYR A 122 -4.89 2.23 10.34
N PRO A 123 -4.02 1.85 11.29
CA PRO A 123 -2.69 2.45 11.43
C PRO A 123 -1.66 2.05 10.36
N PHE A 124 -1.95 1.06 9.51
CA PHE A 124 -1.01 0.53 8.51
C PHE A 124 -1.43 0.87 7.07
N HIS A 125 -1.97 2.07 6.87
CA HIS A 125 -2.36 2.57 5.55
C HIS A 125 -1.37 3.55 4.91
N ASN A 126 -0.34 3.98 5.63
CA ASN A 126 0.59 5.02 5.17
C ASN A 126 1.19 4.74 3.79
N GLU A 127 1.70 3.53 3.52
CA GLU A 127 2.20 3.22 2.16
C GLU A 127 1.11 3.30 1.08
N GLY A 128 -0.15 3.02 1.41
CA GLY A 128 -1.25 3.10 0.46
C GLY A 128 -1.80 4.52 0.24
N VAL A 129 -1.50 5.46 1.14
CA VAL A 129 -2.09 6.81 1.17
C VAL A 129 -1.04 7.92 1.04
N VAL A 130 0.04 7.86 1.81
CA VAL A 130 1.09 8.89 1.90
C VAL A 130 2.13 8.74 0.78
N TRP A 131 2.49 7.51 0.42
CA TRP A 131 3.36 7.23 -0.72
C TRP A 131 2.56 7.31 -2.03
N ILE A 132 3.00 8.16 -2.97
CA ILE A 132 2.13 8.54 -4.09
C ILE A 132 1.93 7.40 -5.08
N VAL A 133 2.99 6.66 -5.43
CA VAL A 133 2.87 5.45 -6.27
C VAL A 133 2.25 4.27 -5.52
N GLY A 134 2.39 4.24 -4.19
CA GLY A 134 1.77 3.23 -3.32
C GLY A 134 0.23 3.22 -3.39
N ARG A 135 -0.37 4.29 -3.92
CA ARG A 135 -1.82 4.40 -4.18
C ARG A 135 -2.39 3.23 -4.98
N GLY A 136 -1.58 2.54 -5.79
CA GLY A 136 -2.03 1.40 -6.60
C GLY A 136 -2.79 0.36 -5.77
N ALA A 137 -2.31 0.07 -4.56
CA ALA A 137 -2.98 -0.82 -3.62
C ALA A 137 -4.36 -0.29 -3.18
N SER A 138 -4.47 1.02 -2.92
CA SER A 138 -5.73 1.66 -2.51
C SER A 138 -6.78 1.74 -3.62
N LEU A 139 -6.36 2.04 -4.86
CA LEU A 139 -7.24 2.07 -6.02
C LEU A 139 -7.71 0.67 -6.40
N ALA A 140 -6.82 -0.32 -6.38
CA ALA A 140 -7.22 -1.71 -6.61
C ALA A 140 -8.23 -2.19 -5.57
N THR A 141 -8.02 -1.83 -4.29
CA THR A 141 -8.99 -2.10 -3.22
C THR A 141 -10.35 -1.46 -3.50
N LEU A 142 -10.36 -0.21 -4.00
CA LEU A 142 -11.60 0.49 -4.34
C LEU A 142 -12.39 -0.28 -5.40
N PHE A 143 -11.72 -0.69 -6.48
CA PHE A 143 -12.37 -1.46 -7.55
C PHE A 143 -12.82 -2.85 -7.09
N VAL A 144 -12.07 -3.52 -6.21
CA VAL A 144 -12.48 -4.80 -5.61
C VAL A 144 -13.73 -4.62 -4.73
N LEU A 145 -13.77 -3.60 -3.88
CA LEU A 145 -14.94 -3.32 -3.05
C LEU A 145 -16.15 -2.94 -3.91
N LEU A 146 -15.98 -2.12 -4.95
CA LEU A 146 -17.04 -1.80 -5.91
C LEU A 146 -17.55 -3.06 -6.62
N ALA A 147 -16.66 -3.92 -7.11
CA ALA A 147 -17.03 -5.17 -7.76
C ALA A 147 -17.82 -6.10 -6.81
N LEU A 148 -17.41 -6.20 -5.54
CA LEU A 148 -18.14 -6.93 -4.51
C LEU A 148 -19.53 -6.34 -4.27
N ILE A 149 -19.61 -5.03 -4.07
CA ILE A 149 -20.85 -4.29 -3.85
C ILE A 149 -21.82 -4.49 -5.02
N ILE A 150 -21.34 -4.38 -6.26
CA ILE A 150 -22.13 -4.57 -7.48
C ILE A 150 -22.59 -6.03 -7.58
N SER A 151 -21.70 -6.99 -7.32
CA SER A 151 -22.03 -8.42 -7.36
C SER A 151 -23.08 -8.80 -6.31
N LEU A 152 -23.17 -8.08 -5.19
CA LEU A 152 -24.18 -8.25 -4.13
C LEU A 152 -25.38 -7.29 -4.25
N SER A 153 -25.48 -6.53 -5.34
CA SER A 153 -26.55 -5.55 -5.52
C SER A 153 -27.90 -6.17 -5.88
N SER A 154 -28.96 -5.37 -5.79
CA SER A 154 -30.32 -5.72 -6.21
C SER A 154 -30.54 -5.56 -7.73
N MET A 155 -29.49 -5.29 -8.51
CA MET A 155 -29.58 -5.21 -9.97
C MET A 155 -29.94 -6.59 -10.56
N THR A 156 -30.36 -6.61 -11.83
CA THR A 156 -30.53 -7.88 -12.55
C THR A 156 -29.19 -8.61 -12.66
N ASP A 157 -29.23 -9.95 -12.69
CA ASP A 157 -28.00 -10.76 -12.72
C ASP A 157 -27.10 -10.40 -13.91
N ARG A 158 -27.68 -10.05 -15.07
CA ARG A 158 -26.94 -9.56 -16.24
C ARG A 158 -26.07 -8.34 -15.87
N TRP A 159 -26.67 -7.33 -15.25
CA TRP A 159 -25.95 -6.10 -14.88
C TRP A 159 -24.98 -6.29 -13.72
N ARG A 160 -25.30 -7.17 -12.76
CA ARG A 160 -24.37 -7.56 -11.69
C ARG A 160 -23.11 -8.18 -12.27
N ILE A 161 -23.26 -9.14 -13.18
CA ILE A 161 -22.14 -9.80 -13.85
C ILE A 161 -21.35 -8.78 -14.67
N THR A 162 -21.99 -8.03 -15.57
CA THR A 162 -21.31 -7.07 -16.44
C THR A 162 -20.52 -6.03 -15.63
N TRP A 163 -21.16 -5.34 -14.69
CA TRP A 163 -20.50 -4.23 -13.98
C TRP A 163 -19.49 -4.70 -12.94
N SER A 164 -19.67 -5.89 -12.33
CA SER A 164 -18.63 -6.47 -11.47
C SER A 164 -17.42 -6.92 -12.29
N SER A 165 -17.61 -7.47 -13.50
CA SER A 165 -16.52 -7.81 -14.41
C SER A 165 -15.76 -6.56 -14.88
N VAL A 166 -16.46 -5.46 -15.19
CA VAL A 166 -15.83 -4.19 -15.56
C VAL A 166 -15.00 -3.66 -14.39
N ALA A 167 -15.58 -3.54 -13.20
CA ALA A 167 -14.84 -3.07 -12.02
C ALA A 167 -13.64 -3.97 -11.70
N PHE A 168 -13.80 -5.29 -11.78
CA PHE A 168 -12.72 -6.25 -11.58
C PHE A 168 -11.59 -6.06 -12.60
N PHE A 169 -11.94 -5.96 -13.89
CA PHE A 169 -10.97 -5.73 -14.97
C PHE A 169 -10.22 -4.42 -14.78
N THR A 170 -10.93 -3.33 -14.47
CA THR A 170 -10.33 -2.03 -14.15
C THR A 170 -9.36 -2.13 -12.97
N GLY A 171 -9.72 -2.85 -11.91
CA GLY A 171 -8.83 -3.09 -10.77
C GLY A 171 -7.52 -3.79 -11.16
N MET A 172 -7.58 -4.79 -12.05
CA MET A 172 -6.37 -5.49 -12.53
C MET A 172 -5.45 -4.62 -13.38
N LEU A 173 -6.00 -3.62 -14.08
CA LEU A 173 -5.21 -2.62 -14.82
C LEU A 173 -4.54 -1.58 -13.90
N VAL A 174 -4.92 -1.55 -12.62
CA VAL A 174 -4.30 -0.67 -11.62
C VAL A 174 -3.23 -1.43 -10.83
N TYR A 175 -3.57 -2.59 -10.29
CA TYR A 175 -2.66 -3.36 -9.43
C TYR A 175 -3.05 -4.84 -9.39
N GLU A 176 -2.04 -5.71 -9.33
CA GLU A 176 -2.19 -7.15 -9.49
C GLU A 176 -2.98 -7.79 -8.34
N THR A 177 -3.03 -7.16 -7.17
CA THR A 177 -3.78 -7.68 -6.01
C THR A 177 -5.28 -7.79 -6.29
N ALA A 178 -5.81 -7.01 -7.23
CA ALA A 178 -7.19 -7.10 -7.66
C ALA A 178 -7.54 -8.48 -8.24
N MET A 179 -6.56 -9.22 -8.80
CA MET A 179 -6.74 -10.58 -9.36
C MET A 179 -7.36 -11.57 -8.36
N THR A 180 -7.19 -11.32 -7.05
CA THR A 180 -7.78 -12.14 -5.98
C THR A 180 -9.31 -12.03 -5.88
N PHE A 181 -9.93 -11.02 -6.51
CA PHE A 181 -11.36 -10.73 -6.39
C PHE A 181 -12.27 -11.93 -6.67
N SER A 182 -12.00 -12.69 -7.73
CA SER A 182 -12.86 -13.83 -8.10
C SER A 182 -12.90 -14.90 -7.00
N LEU A 183 -11.76 -15.14 -6.34
CA LEU A 183 -11.63 -16.05 -5.20
C LEU A 183 -12.29 -15.48 -3.93
N ILE A 184 -12.25 -14.16 -3.74
CA ILE A 184 -12.94 -13.46 -2.65
C ILE A 184 -14.47 -13.58 -2.83
N ALA A 185 -14.97 -13.27 -4.03
CA ALA A 185 -16.39 -13.03 -4.25
C ALA A 185 -17.22 -14.31 -4.45
N LEU A 186 -16.68 -15.36 -5.10
CA LEU A 186 -17.48 -16.56 -5.41
C LEU A 186 -18.06 -17.24 -4.16
N PRO A 187 -17.30 -17.52 -3.09
CA PRO A 187 -17.86 -18.14 -1.89
C PRO A 187 -18.81 -17.20 -1.15
N VAL A 188 -18.57 -15.89 -1.19
CA VAL A 188 -19.49 -14.89 -0.60
C VAL A 188 -20.85 -14.91 -1.32
N LEU A 189 -20.87 -14.96 -2.66
CA LEU A 189 -22.11 -15.08 -3.42
C LEU A 189 -22.85 -16.39 -3.13
N TRP A 190 -22.12 -17.50 -3.05
CA TRP A 190 -22.69 -18.80 -2.71
C TRP A 190 -23.32 -18.81 -1.31
N LEU A 191 -22.59 -18.30 -0.32
CA LEU A 191 -23.04 -18.15 1.07
C LEU A 191 -24.28 -17.25 1.19
N ASN A 192 -24.43 -16.25 0.31
CA ASN A 192 -25.61 -15.39 0.20
C ASN A 192 -26.76 -16.00 -0.64
N GLY A 193 -26.70 -17.30 -0.96
CA GLY A 193 -27.81 -18.04 -1.56
C GLY A 193 -27.93 -17.92 -3.09
N ILE A 194 -26.89 -17.42 -3.77
CA ILE A 194 -26.85 -17.42 -5.24
C ILE A 194 -26.76 -18.87 -5.74
N ARG A 195 -27.69 -19.25 -6.62
CA ARG A 195 -27.78 -20.61 -7.18
C ARG A 195 -26.54 -20.97 -7.99
N ALA A 196 -26.14 -22.25 -7.97
CA ALA A 196 -24.95 -22.75 -8.67
C ALA A 196 -24.87 -22.36 -10.14
N LYS A 197 -25.97 -22.49 -10.92
CA LYS A 197 -26.03 -22.09 -12.34
C LYS A 197 -25.72 -20.60 -12.57
N ARG A 198 -26.03 -19.73 -11.60
CA ARG A 198 -25.71 -18.30 -11.68
C ARG A 198 -24.28 -18.04 -11.26
N LEU A 199 -23.80 -18.76 -10.25
CA LEU A 199 -22.42 -18.71 -9.81
C LEU A 199 -21.45 -19.08 -10.95
N THR A 200 -21.80 -20.08 -11.77
CA THR A 200 -21.01 -20.40 -12.97
C THR A 200 -21.00 -19.26 -13.98
N SER A 201 -22.11 -18.53 -14.17
CA SER A 201 -22.12 -17.35 -15.04
C SER A 201 -21.20 -16.23 -14.54
N PHE A 202 -21.17 -15.96 -13.23
CA PHE A 202 -20.19 -15.04 -12.62
C PHE A 202 -18.77 -15.53 -12.84
N ALA A 203 -18.49 -16.79 -12.51
CA ALA A 203 -17.16 -17.37 -12.64
C ALA A 203 -16.64 -17.32 -14.09
N THR A 204 -17.47 -17.67 -15.08
CA THR A 204 -17.11 -17.62 -16.49
C THR A 204 -16.81 -16.18 -16.94
N ALA A 205 -17.63 -15.21 -16.55
CA ALA A 205 -17.41 -13.81 -16.92
C ALA A 205 -16.15 -13.23 -16.28
N TRP A 206 -15.90 -13.52 -15.00
CA TRP A 206 -14.68 -13.08 -14.31
C TRP A 206 -13.42 -13.79 -14.83
N MET A 207 -13.53 -15.06 -15.20
CA MET A 207 -12.44 -15.76 -15.90
C MET A 207 -12.15 -15.11 -17.26
N GLY A 208 -13.18 -14.74 -18.02
CA GLY A 208 -13.03 -13.99 -19.27
C GLY A 208 -12.31 -12.64 -19.08
N ALA A 209 -12.65 -11.90 -18.03
CA ALA A 209 -11.98 -10.65 -17.68
C ALA A 209 -10.50 -10.87 -17.31
N LEU A 210 -10.19 -11.92 -16.53
CA LEU A 210 -8.83 -12.28 -16.16
C LEU A 210 -7.99 -12.66 -17.40
N VAL A 211 -8.53 -13.51 -18.27
CA VAL A 211 -7.88 -13.90 -19.53
C VAL A 211 -7.65 -12.69 -20.41
N LEU A 212 -8.65 -11.82 -20.57
CA LEU A 212 -8.53 -10.59 -21.36
C LEU A 212 -7.41 -9.68 -20.83
N HIS A 213 -7.28 -9.54 -19.51
CA HIS A 213 -6.19 -8.78 -18.90
C HIS A 213 -4.82 -9.35 -19.30
N PHE A 214 -4.63 -10.67 -19.18
CA PHE A 214 -3.37 -11.30 -19.57
C PHE A 214 -3.09 -11.20 -21.08
N LEU A 215 -4.11 -11.29 -21.93
CA LEU A 215 -3.95 -11.11 -23.38
C LEU A 215 -3.49 -9.69 -23.72
N ILE A 216 -4.10 -8.67 -23.12
CA ILE A 216 -3.71 -7.27 -23.33
C ILE A 216 -2.30 -7.03 -22.79
N ARG A 217 -1.97 -7.57 -21.61
CA ARG A 217 -0.63 -7.48 -21.03
C ARG A 217 0.43 -8.12 -21.93
N ALA A 218 0.17 -9.33 -22.41
CA ALA A 218 1.08 -10.05 -23.30
C ALA A 218 1.30 -9.29 -24.62
N TRP A 219 0.24 -8.70 -25.17
CA TRP A 219 0.31 -7.86 -26.36
C TRP A 219 1.10 -6.57 -26.13
N ALA A 220 0.90 -5.89 -25.00
CA ALA A 220 1.51 -4.59 -24.73
C ALA A 220 2.98 -4.67 -24.25
N THR A 221 3.35 -5.74 -23.54
CA THR A 221 4.68 -5.85 -22.90
C THR A 221 5.60 -6.90 -23.51
N GLU A 222 5.11 -7.64 -24.51
CA GLU A 222 5.77 -8.83 -25.09
C GLU A 222 6.13 -9.92 -24.06
N LYS A 223 5.65 -9.80 -22.82
CA LYS A 223 5.92 -10.67 -21.68
C LYS A 223 4.62 -10.99 -20.95
N VAL A 224 4.44 -12.25 -20.56
CA VAL A 224 3.27 -12.66 -19.75
C VAL A 224 3.50 -12.40 -18.25
N ALA A 225 4.75 -12.52 -17.79
CA ALA A 225 5.16 -12.27 -16.42
C ALA A 225 6.40 -11.36 -16.40
N ASN A 226 6.45 -10.45 -15.44
CA ASN A 226 7.62 -9.61 -15.21
C ASN A 226 8.59 -10.37 -14.30
N SER A 227 9.90 -10.16 -14.44
CA SER A 227 10.93 -10.81 -13.61
C SER A 227 10.61 -10.72 -12.12
N TYR A 228 10.22 -9.52 -11.67
CA TYR A 228 9.79 -9.25 -10.29
C TYR A 228 8.64 -10.17 -9.80
N GLY A 229 7.69 -10.51 -10.67
CA GLY A 229 6.56 -11.37 -10.32
C GLY A 229 6.95 -12.85 -10.20
N VAL A 230 7.90 -13.30 -11.02
CA VAL A 230 8.40 -14.69 -11.02
C VAL A 230 9.20 -14.97 -9.76
N ASP A 231 9.97 -13.99 -9.28
CA ASP A 231 10.80 -14.09 -8.08
C ASP A 231 9.99 -14.36 -6.80
N PHE A 232 8.73 -13.92 -6.75
CA PHE A 232 7.87 -14.23 -5.61
C PHE A 232 7.49 -15.70 -5.53
N PHE A 233 7.41 -16.39 -6.67
CA PHE A 233 7.01 -17.81 -6.72
C PHE A 233 8.21 -18.76 -6.74
N SER A 234 9.42 -18.25 -6.92
CA SER A 234 10.66 -19.04 -6.92
C SER A 234 11.19 -19.35 -5.52
N GLN A 235 10.60 -18.75 -4.47
CA GLN A 235 11.04 -18.98 -3.09
C GLN A 235 10.62 -20.36 -2.57
N PRO A 236 11.41 -20.96 -1.65
CA PRO A 236 11.06 -22.22 -0.99
C PRO A 236 9.68 -22.15 -0.34
N PHE A 237 8.88 -23.22 -0.48
CA PHE A 237 7.51 -23.24 0.04
C PHE A 237 7.42 -23.02 1.57
N THR A 238 8.49 -23.35 2.30
CA THR A 238 8.65 -23.08 3.73
C THR A 238 8.56 -21.58 4.07
N ASN A 239 8.98 -20.70 3.16
CA ASN A 239 8.95 -19.26 3.38
C ASN A 239 7.51 -18.74 3.51
N TYR A 240 6.58 -19.24 2.69
CA TYR A 240 5.17 -18.82 2.77
C TYR A 240 4.54 -19.18 4.12
N PHE A 241 4.86 -20.36 4.69
CA PHE A 241 4.40 -20.72 6.03
C PHE A 241 5.00 -19.83 7.11
N SER A 242 6.29 -19.49 6.99
CA SER A 242 6.95 -18.57 7.92
C SER A 242 6.39 -17.15 7.88
N ASN A 243 5.72 -16.77 6.78
CA ASN A 243 5.07 -15.47 6.63
C ASN A 243 3.70 -15.40 7.32
N ILE A 244 3.03 -16.54 7.58
CA ILE A 244 1.72 -16.57 8.28
C ILE A 244 1.74 -15.80 9.60
N PRO A 245 2.64 -16.09 10.57
CA PRO A 245 2.67 -15.33 11.82
C PRO A 245 3.02 -13.86 11.62
N LYS A 246 3.86 -13.52 10.62
CA LYS A 246 4.20 -12.12 10.31
C LYS A 246 2.98 -11.34 9.84
N VAL A 247 2.24 -11.88 8.87
CA VAL A 247 1.04 -11.25 8.31
C VAL A 247 -0.05 -11.14 9.38
N LEU A 248 -0.32 -12.21 10.13
CA LEU A 248 -1.34 -12.19 11.19
C LEU A 248 -0.99 -11.20 12.30
N GLY A 249 0.28 -11.12 12.71
CA GLY A 249 0.75 -10.13 13.67
C GLY A 249 0.58 -8.71 13.12
N ARG A 250 1.07 -8.44 11.91
CA ARG A 250 1.05 -7.11 11.28
C ARG A 250 -0.34 -6.59 10.92
N LEU A 251 -1.37 -7.45 10.88
CA LEU A 251 -2.77 -7.00 10.74
C LEU A 251 -3.30 -6.25 11.97
N LEU A 252 -2.71 -6.45 13.14
CA LEU A 252 -3.24 -5.90 14.40
C LEU A 252 -2.19 -5.18 15.23
N ILE A 253 -0.91 -5.45 14.97
CA ILE A 253 0.20 -5.02 15.81
C ILE A 253 1.14 -4.15 14.99
N PRO A 254 1.54 -2.97 15.50
CA PRO A 254 2.48 -2.09 14.83
C PRO A 254 3.84 -2.76 14.66
N PRO A 255 4.65 -2.38 13.66
CA PRO A 255 5.99 -2.94 13.51
C PRO A 255 6.85 -2.52 14.71
N ASN A 256 7.79 -3.37 15.11
CA ASN A 256 8.71 -3.07 16.20
C ASN A 256 10.09 -3.64 15.87
N ALA A 257 11.12 -2.84 16.17
CA ALA A 257 12.52 -3.23 15.98
C ALA A 257 12.88 -4.50 16.78
N ASP A 258 12.24 -4.72 17.94
CA ASP A 258 12.38 -5.93 18.74
C ASP A 258 11.48 -7.06 18.20
N THR A 259 12.12 -8.06 17.60
CA THR A 259 11.46 -9.24 17.03
C THR A 259 10.81 -10.10 18.11
N ASN A 260 11.38 -10.20 19.31
CA ASN A 260 10.82 -11.00 20.39
C ASN A 260 9.53 -10.36 20.92
N ALA A 261 9.51 -9.04 21.08
CA ALA A 261 8.32 -8.31 21.46
C ALA A 261 7.18 -8.50 20.44
N MET A 262 7.49 -8.47 19.13
CA MET A 262 6.53 -8.78 18.07
C MET A 262 5.94 -10.18 18.18
N ILE A 263 6.78 -11.20 18.41
CA ILE A 263 6.32 -12.59 18.53
C ILE A 263 5.40 -12.75 19.73
N VAL A 264 5.79 -12.24 20.90
CA VAL A 264 4.97 -12.31 22.12
C VAL A 264 3.64 -11.61 21.92
N ALA A 265 3.64 -10.39 21.36
CA ALA A 265 2.41 -9.66 21.07
C ALA A 265 1.51 -10.43 20.10
N THR A 266 2.09 -11.04 19.05
CA THR A 266 1.35 -11.85 18.06
C THR A 266 0.69 -13.06 18.71
N VAL A 267 1.39 -13.76 19.61
CA VAL A 267 0.83 -14.90 20.35
C VAL A 267 -0.31 -14.45 21.27
N LEU A 268 -0.11 -13.38 22.05
CA LEU A 268 -1.14 -12.85 22.96
C LEU A 268 -2.41 -12.42 22.21
N VAL A 269 -2.25 -11.66 21.12
CA VAL A 269 -3.36 -11.27 20.25
C VAL A 269 -4.03 -12.51 19.64
N GLY A 270 -3.25 -13.49 19.19
CA GLY A 270 -3.78 -14.77 18.68
C GLY A 270 -4.65 -15.51 19.69
N LEU A 271 -4.22 -15.60 20.95
CA LEU A 271 -5.00 -16.21 22.04
C LEU A 271 -6.31 -15.45 22.30
N ILE A 272 -6.28 -14.11 22.27
CA ILE A 272 -7.47 -13.28 22.39
C ILE A 272 -8.44 -13.52 21.22
N LEU A 273 -7.93 -13.58 19.99
CA LEU A 273 -8.76 -13.84 18.80
C LEU A 273 -9.41 -15.23 18.84
N VAL A 274 -8.69 -16.26 19.32
CA VAL A 274 -9.25 -17.61 19.51
C VAL A 274 -10.38 -17.57 20.54
N LEU A 275 -10.18 -16.89 21.68
CA LEU A 275 -11.22 -16.74 22.70
C LEU A 275 -12.44 -15.98 22.14
N VAL A 276 -12.23 -14.85 21.47
CA VAL A 276 -13.29 -14.04 20.86
C VAL A 276 -14.05 -14.83 19.80
N GLY A 277 -13.35 -15.58 18.95
CA GLY A 277 -13.96 -16.45 17.94
C GLY A 277 -14.80 -17.57 18.56
N TRP A 278 -14.31 -18.19 19.63
CA TRP A 278 -15.08 -19.20 20.38
C TRP A 278 -16.32 -18.61 21.04
N ILE A 279 -16.23 -17.41 21.65
CA ILE A 279 -17.39 -16.70 22.21
C ILE A 279 -18.40 -16.39 21.11
N TYR A 280 -17.93 -15.88 19.96
CA TYR A 280 -18.78 -15.58 18.80
C TYR A 280 -19.57 -16.82 18.38
N VAL A 281 -18.88 -17.92 18.08
CA VAL A 281 -19.50 -19.17 17.63
C VAL A 281 -20.52 -19.69 18.64
N ARG A 282 -20.22 -19.63 19.94
CA ARG A 282 -21.18 -20.04 20.98
C ARG A 282 -22.43 -19.17 21.00
N ARG A 283 -22.29 -17.85 20.86
CA ARG A 283 -23.42 -16.90 20.89
C ARG A 283 -24.25 -16.88 19.60
N THR A 284 -23.67 -17.28 18.48
CA THR A 284 -24.34 -17.29 17.17
C THR A 284 -24.69 -18.70 16.69
N ARG A 285 -24.54 -19.74 17.53
CA ARG A 285 -24.72 -21.14 17.11
C ARG A 285 -26.11 -21.38 16.48
N ASP A 286 -27.14 -20.74 17.02
CA ASP A 286 -28.53 -20.93 16.64
C ASP A 286 -28.98 -19.96 15.53
N VAL A 287 -28.14 -18.96 15.18
CA VAL A 287 -28.45 -17.94 14.17
C VAL A 287 -27.63 -18.18 12.90
N ARG A 288 -28.26 -18.82 11.91
CA ARG A 288 -27.59 -19.22 10.65
C ARG A 288 -27.02 -18.02 9.88
N SER A 289 -27.74 -16.90 9.77
CA SER A 289 -27.30 -15.70 9.04
C SER A 289 -25.99 -15.13 9.61
N GLU A 290 -25.87 -15.04 10.94
CA GLU A 290 -24.66 -14.52 11.61
C GLU A 290 -23.43 -15.39 11.37
N ARG A 291 -23.62 -16.72 11.31
CA ARG A 291 -22.52 -17.66 10.99
C ARG A 291 -22.08 -17.51 9.54
N ILE A 292 -23.03 -17.44 8.62
CA ILE A 292 -22.76 -17.23 7.19
C ILE A 292 -22.00 -15.91 6.97
N ASN A 293 -22.42 -14.84 7.65
CA ASN A 293 -21.75 -13.54 7.58
C ASN A 293 -20.31 -13.62 8.11
N ALA A 294 -20.08 -14.17 9.30
CA ALA A 294 -18.72 -14.30 9.82
C ALA A 294 -17.82 -15.18 8.93
N LEU A 295 -18.35 -16.28 8.38
CA LEU A 295 -17.63 -17.12 7.43
C LEU A 295 -17.29 -16.35 6.15
N ALA A 296 -18.22 -15.57 5.60
CA ALA A 296 -17.98 -14.76 4.42
C ALA A 296 -16.87 -13.73 4.67
N TRP A 297 -16.93 -12.97 5.77
CA TRP A 297 -15.90 -11.97 6.10
C TRP A 297 -14.55 -12.58 6.44
N SER A 298 -14.53 -13.73 7.13
CA SER A 298 -13.31 -14.47 7.40
C SER A 298 -12.68 -14.99 6.10
N TRP A 299 -13.51 -15.49 5.17
CA TRP A 299 -13.04 -15.93 3.85
C TRP A 299 -12.43 -14.77 3.05
N MET A 300 -13.11 -13.62 2.99
CA MET A 300 -12.59 -12.44 2.30
C MET A 300 -11.23 -12.02 2.88
N LEU A 301 -11.09 -12.01 4.21
CA LEU A 301 -9.83 -11.71 4.88
C LEU A 301 -8.73 -12.73 4.52
N ILE A 302 -9.01 -14.03 4.60
CA ILE A 302 -8.04 -15.09 4.30
C ILE A 302 -7.51 -14.97 2.87
N ILE A 303 -8.41 -14.80 1.89
CA ILE A 303 -8.00 -14.68 0.49
C ILE A 303 -7.24 -13.37 0.25
N ALA A 304 -7.65 -12.25 0.86
CA ALA A 304 -6.90 -11.00 0.75
C ALA A 304 -5.49 -11.13 1.35
N CYS A 305 -5.31 -11.90 2.43
CA CYS A 305 -4.01 -12.18 3.02
C CYS A 305 -3.10 -13.04 2.14
N SER A 306 -3.60 -13.70 1.10
CA SER A 306 -2.74 -14.49 0.20
C SER A 306 -1.63 -13.65 -0.44
N VAL A 307 -1.90 -12.38 -0.75
CA VAL A 307 -0.91 -11.44 -1.31
C VAL A 307 0.25 -11.20 -0.34
N PRO A 308 0.05 -10.64 0.87
CA PRO A 308 1.15 -10.42 1.82
C PRO A 308 1.80 -11.73 2.31
N LEU A 309 1.16 -12.90 2.16
CA LEU A 309 1.82 -14.18 2.40
C LEU A 309 2.86 -14.52 1.32
N ILE A 310 2.56 -14.20 0.07
CA ILE A 310 3.45 -14.37 -1.09
C ILE A 310 4.54 -13.31 -1.09
N THR A 311 4.18 -12.04 -0.85
CA THR A 311 5.12 -10.91 -0.94
C THR A 311 5.87 -10.60 0.36
N SER A 312 5.44 -11.18 1.49
CA SER A 312 5.92 -10.89 2.85
C SER A 312 5.62 -9.44 3.31
N VAL A 313 5.72 -9.22 4.61
CA VAL A 313 5.59 -7.90 5.26
C VAL A 313 6.70 -7.71 6.28
N SER A 314 7.18 -6.48 6.45
CA SER A 314 8.19 -6.17 7.47
C SER A 314 7.58 -6.26 8.87
N THR A 315 8.31 -6.87 9.80
CA THR A 315 7.97 -6.87 11.22
C THR A 315 8.63 -5.72 11.98
N ARG A 316 9.60 -5.04 11.35
CA ARG A 316 10.47 -4.04 12.00
C ARG A 316 10.15 -2.61 11.59
N THR A 317 9.63 -2.43 10.38
CA THR A 317 9.33 -1.13 9.76
C THR A 317 7.96 -1.19 9.08
N SER A 318 7.49 -0.06 8.57
CA SER A 318 6.26 0.01 7.76
C SER A 318 6.42 -0.44 6.30
N GLU A 319 7.57 -1.02 5.97
CA GLU A 319 7.83 -1.54 4.63
C GLU A 319 6.86 -2.69 4.30
N SER A 320 6.29 -2.60 3.10
CA SER A 320 5.32 -3.55 2.55
C SER A 320 3.93 -3.48 3.19
N ASP A 321 3.63 -2.44 3.99
CA ASP A 321 2.30 -2.20 4.57
C ASP A 321 1.21 -2.02 3.50
N ARG A 322 1.55 -1.60 2.27
CA ARG A 322 0.57 -1.51 1.16
C ARG A 322 -0.13 -2.83 0.86
N PHE A 323 0.51 -3.97 1.11
CA PHE A 323 -0.10 -5.29 0.91
C PHE A 323 -1.16 -5.63 1.98
N LEU A 324 -1.15 -4.93 3.12
CA LEU A 324 -2.15 -5.07 4.18
C LEU A 324 -3.39 -4.19 3.94
N TYR A 325 -3.36 -3.28 2.96
CA TYR A 325 -4.45 -2.34 2.69
C TYR A 325 -5.78 -3.06 2.40
N MET A 326 -5.82 -3.99 1.43
CA MET A 326 -7.04 -4.75 1.13
C MET A 326 -7.46 -5.70 2.28
N PRO A 327 -6.56 -6.51 2.88
CA PRO A 327 -6.89 -7.30 4.06
C PRO A 327 -7.53 -6.50 5.20
N SER A 328 -7.01 -5.30 5.47
CA SER A 328 -7.51 -4.46 6.55
C SER A 328 -8.98 -4.04 6.37
N ALA A 329 -9.46 -3.89 5.12
CA ALA A 329 -10.88 -3.60 4.87
C ALA A 329 -11.77 -4.74 5.38
N PHE A 330 -11.39 -5.98 5.07
CA PHE A 330 -12.12 -7.17 5.52
C PHE A 330 -11.95 -7.42 7.01
N LEU A 331 -10.77 -7.14 7.57
CA LEU A 331 -10.54 -7.18 9.00
C LEU A 331 -11.43 -6.18 9.76
N CYS A 332 -11.50 -4.92 9.31
CA CYS A 332 -12.32 -3.89 9.94
C CYS A 332 -13.81 -4.25 9.93
N GLY A 333 -14.31 -4.81 8.81
CA GLY A 333 -15.68 -5.32 8.74
C GLY A 333 -15.92 -6.54 9.63
N LEU A 334 -14.95 -7.46 9.72
CA LEU A 334 -15.04 -8.62 10.60
C LEU A 334 -15.05 -8.22 12.09
N ILE A 335 -14.16 -7.32 12.50
CA ILE A 335 -14.12 -6.73 13.84
C ILE A 335 -15.47 -6.08 14.16
N THR A 336 -16.02 -5.31 13.23
CA THR A 336 -17.33 -4.67 13.37
C THR A 336 -18.43 -5.69 13.65
N ILE A 337 -18.53 -6.74 12.84
CA ILE A 337 -19.57 -7.78 12.99
C ILE A 337 -19.44 -8.48 14.34
N ILE A 338 -18.22 -8.88 14.71
CA ILE A 338 -17.96 -9.55 15.98
C ILE A 338 -18.30 -8.63 17.16
N LEU A 339 -17.84 -7.38 17.12
CA LEU A 339 -18.01 -6.41 18.21
C LEU A 339 -19.48 -6.07 18.44
N PHE A 340 -20.22 -5.75 17.37
CA PHE A 340 -21.64 -5.40 17.48
C PHE A 340 -22.52 -6.59 17.87
N ARG A 341 -22.06 -7.82 17.58
CA ARG A 341 -22.77 -9.05 17.96
C ARG A 341 -22.48 -9.50 19.39
N ILE A 342 -21.24 -9.40 19.85
CA ILE A 342 -20.83 -9.87 21.19
C ILE A 342 -21.10 -8.81 22.26
N LEU A 343 -20.86 -7.54 21.98
CA LEU A 343 -20.96 -6.49 22.99
C LEU A 343 -22.26 -5.70 22.85
N GLN A 344 -22.84 -5.32 23.98
CA GLN A 344 -24.06 -4.52 24.05
C GLN A 344 -23.92 -3.44 25.14
N GLY A 345 -24.76 -2.41 25.09
CA GLY A 345 -24.79 -1.35 26.10
C GLY A 345 -23.52 -0.48 26.12
N PRO A 346 -23.19 0.15 27.28
CA PRO A 346 -22.11 1.14 27.37
C PRO A 346 -20.72 0.55 27.11
N PHE A 347 -20.50 -0.73 27.46
CA PHE A 347 -19.20 -1.38 27.28
C PHE A 347 -18.81 -1.52 25.80
N ARG A 348 -19.78 -1.72 24.89
CA ARG A 348 -19.54 -1.73 23.44
C ARG A 348 -18.93 -0.40 22.98
N TRP A 349 -19.51 0.71 23.43
CA TRP A 349 -19.09 2.06 23.05
C TRP A 349 -17.74 2.43 23.66
N LEU A 350 -17.46 1.99 24.89
CA LEU A 350 -16.13 2.12 25.48
C LEU A 350 -15.07 1.41 24.64
N LEU A 351 -15.32 0.16 24.22
CA LEU A 351 -14.36 -0.57 23.39
C LEU A 351 -14.19 0.06 22.01
N ILE A 352 -15.28 0.53 21.37
CA ILE A 352 -15.20 1.29 20.11
C ILE A 352 -14.30 2.51 20.27
N ALA A 353 -14.49 3.29 21.34
CA ALA A 353 -13.67 4.48 21.60
C ALA A 353 -12.19 4.10 21.80
N ILE A 354 -11.90 3.06 22.59
CA ILE A 354 -10.53 2.57 22.79
C ILE A 354 -9.89 2.14 21.47
N LEU A 355 -10.62 1.39 20.64
CA LEU A 355 -10.11 0.93 19.34
C LEU A 355 -9.81 2.11 18.41
N LEU A 356 -10.74 3.07 18.28
CA LEU A 356 -10.53 4.24 17.41
C LEU A 356 -9.38 5.12 17.91
N ILE A 357 -9.28 5.36 19.22
CA ILE A 357 -8.19 6.14 19.82
C ILE A 357 -6.85 5.42 19.62
N ALA A 358 -6.79 4.11 19.89
CA ALA A 358 -5.55 3.35 19.71
C ALA A 358 -5.12 3.31 18.24
N SER A 359 -6.05 3.06 17.32
CA SER A 359 -5.82 3.10 15.87
C SER A 359 -5.30 4.46 15.42
N GLU A 360 -5.91 5.55 15.90
CA GLU A 360 -5.45 6.90 15.59
C GLU A 360 -4.06 7.20 16.16
N CYS A 361 -3.79 6.85 17.42
CA CYS A 361 -2.46 7.04 18.00
C CYS A 361 -1.36 6.31 17.20
N PHE A 362 -1.62 5.07 16.78
CA PHE A 362 -0.68 4.32 15.96
C PHE A 362 -0.57 4.88 14.53
N LEU A 363 -1.66 5.39 13.96
CA LEU A 363 -1.63 6.05 12.65
C LEU A 363 -0.78 7.32 12.69
N GLN A 364 -0.94 8.16 13.73
CA GLN A 364 -0.13 9.35 13.90
C GLN A 364 1.34 9.03 14.16
N GLN A 365 1.64 7.99 14.93
CA GLN A 365 3.01 7.49 15.09
C GLN A 365 3.62 7.05 13.75
N ASN A 366 2.82 6.44 12.87
CA ASN A 366 3.27 6.07 11.53
C ASN A 366 3.48 7.33 10.67
N ASN A 367 2.55 8.29 10.67
CA ASN A 367 2.71 9.59 10.00
C ASN A 367 4.00 10.31 10.42
N ASP A 368 4.35 10.26 11.71
CA ASP A 368 5.55 10.87 12.26
C ASP A 368 6.84 10.26 11.70
N ASN A 369 6.82 9.05 11.14
CA ASN A 369 7.99 8.46 10.46
C ASN A 369 8.26 9.12 9.10
N TRP A 370 7.23 9.64 8.42
CA TRP A 370 7.35 10.23 7.08
C TRP A 370 7.85 11.68 7.10
N ILE A 371 7.64 12.40 8.21
CA ILE A 371 8.05 13.81 8.36
C ILE A 371 9.58 13.95 8.34
N PRO A 372 10.37 13.18 9.13
CA PRO A 372 11.83 13.19 9.05
C PRO A 372 12.34 12.78 7.67
N ALA A 373 11.76 11.74 7.04
CA ALA A 373 12.14 11.31 5.70
C ALA A 373 12.02 12.47 4.69
N SER A 374 10.90 13.20 4.72
CA SER A 374 10.70 14.37 3.85
C SER A 374 11.70 15.48 4.11
N LYS A 375 12.08 15.73 5.37
CA LYS A 375 13.11 16.73 5.71
C LYS A 375 14.48 16.31 5.19
N THR A 376 14.83 15.04 5.34
CA THR A 376 16.08 14.46 4.84
C THR A 376 16.17 14.58 3.31
N ILE A 377 15.09 14.26 2.59
CA ILE A 377 15.02 14.44 1.12
C ILE A 377 15.27 15.89 0.74
N GLY A 378 14.58 16.84 1.38
CA GLY A 378 14.77 18.27 1.13
C GLY A 378 16.21 18.72 1.41
N ALA A 379 16.82 18.25 2.50
CA ALA A 379 18.20 18.57 2.85
C ALA A 379 19.19 17.99 1.83
N ILE A 380 19.00 16.75 1.38
CA ILE A 380 19.83 16.13 0.35
C ILE A 380 19.74 16.93 -0.95
N ILE A 381 18.54 17.24 -1.43
CA ILE A 381 18.35 18.01 -2.67
C ILE A 381 18.99 19.40 -2.54
N ALA A 382 18.81 20.08 -1.40
CA ALA A 382 19.31 21.43 -1.15
C ALA A 382 20.83 21.50 -0.92
N ASN A 383 21.46 20.41 -0.46
CA ASN A 383 22.89 20.37 -0.17
C ASN A 383 23.70 19.61 -1.23
N THR A 384 23.06 19.00 -2.22
CA THR A 384 23.78 18.34 -3.33
C THR A 384 24.66 19.37 -4.05
N PRO A 385 25.98 19.13 -4.15
CA PRO A 385 26.90 20.07 -4.79
C PRO A 385 26.68 20.11 -6.31
N GLU A 386 26.94 21.28 -6.90
CA GLU A 386 26.84 21.48 -8.35
C GLU A 386 28.14 21.03 -9.06
N PRO A 387 28.02 20.31 -10.19
CA PRO A 387 29.18 19.90 -10.98
C PRO A 387 29.82 21.10 -11.69
N LEU A 388 31.15 21.16 -11.71
CA LEU A 388 31.87 22.09 -12.57
C LEU A 388 31.81 21.63 -14.04
N PRO A 389 32.04 22.52 -15.02
CA PRO A 389 32.05 22.14 -16.42
C PRO A 389 33.03 20.99 -16.72
N GLY A 390 32.49 19.87 -17.20
CA GLY A 390 33.27 18.68 -17.54
C GLY A 390 33.66 17.79 -16.35
N GLU A 391 33.22 18.11 -15.14
CA GLU A 391 33.41 17.33 -13.91
C GLU A 391 32.30 16.29 -13.73
N HIS A 392 32.65 15.11 -13.18
CA HIS A 392 31.68 14.21 -12.56
C HIS A 392 31.72 14.28 -11.03
N ILE A 393 30.54 14.42 -10.40
CA ILE A 393 30.36 14.27 -8.96
C ILE A 393 29.67 12.94 -8.70
N PHE A 394 30.36 12.09 -7.95
CA PHE A 394 29.86 10.80 -7.53
C PHE A 394 29.24 10.89 -6.14
N ILE A 395 27.97 10.54 -6.03
CA ILE A 395 27.19 10.59 -4.79
C ILE A 395 27.10 9.21 -4.17
N GLN A 396 27.56 9.04 -2.93
CA GLN A 396 27.48 7.79 -2.17
C GLN A 396 26.69 7.94 -0.87
N GLY A 397 26.12 6.82 -0.38
CA GLY A 397 25.62 6.71 0.99
C GLY A 397 24.28 7.43 1.20
N LEU A 398 23.50 7.62 0.13
CA LEU A 398 22.14 8.12 0.27
C LEU A 398 21.32 7.14 1.11
N PRO A 399 20.56 7.63 2.11
CA PRO A 399 19.74 6.76 2.93
C PRO A 399 18.60 6.16 2.10
N SER A 400 18.33 4.87 2.29
CA SER A 400 17.22 4.16 1.64
C SER A 400 15.87 4.52 2.24
N ASP A 401 15.80 4.66 3.56
CA ASP A 401 14.58 4.92 4.31
C ASP A 401 14.86 5.53 5.70
N THR A 402 13.80 6.01 6.34
CA THR A 402 13.78 6.34 7.77
C THR A 402 12.57 5.68 8.40
N CYS A 403 12.82 4.66 9.24
CA CYS A 403 11.75 3.88 9.90
C CYS A 403 10.72 3.28 8.92
N GLY A 404 11.13 2.93 7.70
CA GLY A 404 10.24 2.43 6.64
C GLY A 404 9.61 3.50 5.74
N ALA A 405 9.78 4.80 6.02
CA ALA A 405 9.44 5.85 5.06
C ALA A 405 10.59 6.03 4.05
N PHE A 406 10.30 5.81 2.76
CA PHE A 406 11.33 5.73 1.72
C PHE A 406 11.98 7.09 1.41
N ILE A 407 13.30 7.11 1.18
CA ILE A 407 14.05 8.32 0.78
C ILE A 407 14.53 8.20 -0.68
N PHE A 408 15.74 7.66 -0.91
CA PHE A 408 16.33 7.51 -2.25
C PHE A 408 16.73 6.07 -2.53
N ARG A 409 15.76 5.15 -2.53
CA ARG A 409 15.95 3.83 -3.13
C ARG A 409 16.09 3.94 -4.66
N HIS A 410 15.28 4.81 -5.25
CA HIS A 410 15.29 5.21 -6.65
C HIS A 410 14.95 6.71 -6.76
N GLY A 411 15.11 7.32 -7.94
CA GLY A 411 14.59 8.66 -8.24
C GLY A 411 15.43 9.85 -7.78
N PHE A 412 16.67 9.65 -7.34
CA PHE A 412 17.52 10.75 -6.86
C PHE A 412 17.83 11.80 -7.94
N VAL A 413 18.15 11.35 -9.16
CA VAL A 413 18.47 12.27 -10.27
C VAL A 413 17.23 13.06 -10.68
N GLU A 414 16.08 12.41 -10.76
CA GLU A 414 14.79 13.02 -11.07
C GLU A 414 14.37 14.03 -10.01
N ALA A 415 14.67 13.77 -8.73
CA ALA A 415 14.44 14.71 -7.65
C ALA A 415 15.25 16.02 -7.84
N LEU A 416 16.50 15.91 -8.25
CA LEU A 416 17.34 17.07 -8.58
C LEU A 416 16.82 17.82 -9.80
N LEU A 417 16.45 17.10 -10.86
CA LEU A 417 15.87 17.68 -12.08
C LEU A 417 14.57 18.46 -11.78
N MET A 418 13.67 17.88 -10.97
CA MET A 418 12.45 18.57 -10.53
C MET A 418 12.72 19.80 -9.67
N ALA A 419 13.83 19.80 -8.93
CA ALA A 419 14.29 20.95 -8.17
C ALA A 419 15.06 22.00 -9.02
N GLY A 420 15.20 21.77 -10.33
CA GLY A 420 15.89 22.68 -11.25
C GLY A 420 17.42 22.67 -11.10
N ARG A 421 17.99 21.58 -10.58
CA ARG A 421 19.44 21.41 -10.41
C ARG A 421 20.08 20.82 -11.68
N ASP A 422 21.33 21.20 -11.95
CA ASP A 422 22.12 20.56 -13.00
C ASP A 422 22.56 19.16 -12.57
N THR A 423 22.15 18.16 -13.34
CA THR A 423 22.50 16.75 -13.13
C THR A 423 23.46 16.20 -14.17
N SER A 424 23.94 17.01 -15.11
CA SER A 424 24.78 16.56 -16.24
C SER A 424 26.07 15.87 -15.78
N GLY A 425 26.65 16.35 -14.67
CA GLY A 425 27.83 15.77 -14.02
C GLY A 425 27.53 14.84 -12.85
N ILE A 426 26.28 14.60 -12.47
CA ILE A 426 25.95 13.86 -11.23
C ILE A 426 25.80 12.36 -11.53
N LYS A 427 26.47 11.53 -10.73
CA LYS A 427 26.39 10.07 -10.80
C LYS A 427 26.16 9.49 -9.41
N GLN A 428 25.03 8.83 -9.19
CA GLN A 428 24.82 8.03 -7.98
C GLN A 428 25.68 6.76 -8.05
N VAL A 429 26.33 6.36 -6.96
CA VAL A 429 27.18 5.16 -6.91
C VAL A 429 26.98 4.38 -5.61
N ASP A 430 26.92 3.05 -5.72
CA ASP A 430 26.76 2.17 -4.56
C ASP A 430 28.12 1.74 -4.00
N ILE A 431 29.02 1.25 -4.87
CA ILE A 431 30.32 0.69 -4.48
C ILE A 431 31.45 1.36 -5.26
N LEU A 432 32.52 1.65 -4.53
CA LEU A 432 33.74 2.24 -5.05
C LEU A 432 34.93 1.34 -4.70
N PHE A 433 35.67 0.87 -5.69
CA PHE A 433 36.85 0.04 -5.48
C PHE A 433 38.04 0.54 -6.29
N ALA A 434 39.24 0.29 -5.76
CA ALA A 434 40.48 0.52 -6.47
C ALA A 434 40.90 -0.77 -7.18
N VAL A 435 41.30 -0.68 -8.45
CA VAL A 435 41.79 -1.85 -9.20
C VAL A 435 43.30 -1.97 -9.03
N PRO A 436 43.81 -3.07 -8.43
CA PRO A 436 45.24 -3.28 -8.28
C PRO A 436 45.97 -3.28 -9.63
N GLY A 437 47.10 -2.56 -9.73
CA GLY A 437 47.93 -2.54 -10.95
C GLY A 437 47.51 -1.54 -12.03
N THR A 438 46.46 -0.74 -11.81
CA THR A 438 46.19 0.47 -12.60
C THR A 438 46.93 1.68 -12.02
N PRO A 439 47.15 2.77 -12.77
CA PRO A 439 47.85 3.95 -12.26
C PRO A 439 47.27 4.40 -10.90
N PRO A 440 48.06 5.02 -10.00
CA PRO A 440 47.68 5.37 -8.62
C PRO A 440 46.37 6.17 -8.44
N ARG A 441 45.81 6.68 -9.53
CA ARG A 441 44.62 7.56 -9.57
C ARG A 441 43.37 6.89 -10.14
N THR A 442 43.46 5.66 -10.64
CA THR A 442 42.32 5.03 -11.35
C THR A 442 41.43 4.29 -10.37
N LYS A 443 40.32 4.93 -10.00
CA LYS A 443 39.23 4.29 -9.24
C LYS A 443 38.14 3.86 -10.19
N VAL A 444 37.52 2.73 -9.89
CA VAL A 444 36.48 2.14 -10.73
C VAL A 444 35.20 1.97 -9.90
N PHE A 445 34.08 2.27 -10.53
CA PHE A 445 32.74 2.14 -9.94
C PHE A 445 32.05 0.90 -10.49
N SER A 446 31.14 0.29 -9.74
CA SER A 446 30.20 -0.70 -10.30
C SER A 446 28.80 -0.41 -9.77
N TYR A 447 27.81 -0.49 -10.67
CA TYR A 447 26.40 -0.33 -10.34
C TYR A 447 25.72 -1.64 -9.89
N ALA A 448 26.38 -2.80 -10.08
CA ALA A 448 26.04 -4.16 -9.61
C ALA A 448 26.72 -5.23 -10.50
N GLU A 449 27.07 -4.88 -11.74
CA GLU A 449 27.79 -5.74 -12.69
C GLU A 449 29.17 -5.16 -13.04
N LEU A 450 30.18 -6.02 -13.25
CA LEU A 450 31.56 -5.62 -13.62
C LEU A 450 31.65 -4.97 -15.02
N SER A 451 30.65 -5.18 -15.86
CA SER A 451 30.52 -4.62 -17.21
C SER A 451 30.19 -3.13 -17.23
N ASP A 452 29.62 -2.58 -16.15
CA ASP A 452 29.15 -1.19 -16.06
C ASP A 452 30.15 -0.31 -15.29
N THR A 453 31.44 -0.52 -15.57
CA THR A 453 32.55 0.06 -14.82
C THR A 453 33.03 1.38 -15.43
N MET A 454 32.75 2.50 -14.76
CA MET A 454 33.32 3.80 -15.13
C MET A 454 34.67 4.04 -14.43
N GLN A 455 35.60 4.70 -15.14
CA GLN A 455 36.87 5.15 -14.57
C GLN A 455 36.75 6.59 -14.08
N MET A 456 37.22 6.82 -12.86
CA MET A 456 37.27 8.15 -12.26
C MET A 456 38.45 8.96 -12.81
N ARG A 457 38.21 10.21 -13.21
CA ARG A 457 39.25 11.15 -13.63
C ARG A 457 39.73 11.99 -12.45
N SER A 458 40.91 12.60 -12.57
CA SER A 458 41.49 13.44 -11.51
C SER A 458 40.69 14.70 -11.18
N VAL A 459 39.79 15.12 -12.07
CA VAL A 459 38.91 16.28 -11.89
C VAL A 459 37.60 15.93 -11.20
N ASP A 460 37.27 14.64 -11.11
CA ASP A 460 36.00 14.18 -10.56
C ASP A 460 36.06 14.18 -9.01
N ARG A 461 34.92 14.35 -8.35
CA ARG A 461 34.79 14.35 -6.88
C ARG A 461 33.88 13.23 -6.40
N VAL A 462 34.15 12.68 -5.23
CA VAL A 462 33.22 11.80 -4.52
C VAL A 462 32.74 12.49 -3.26
N VAL A 463 31.42 12.52 -3.08
CA VAL A 463 30.79 13.01 -1.85
C VAL A 463 29.92 11.93 -1.25
N ARG A 464 29.90 11.89 0.09
CA ARG A 464 29.05 10.99 0.85
C ARG A 464 28.09 11.78 1.70
N TRP A 465 26.83 11.36 1.73
CA TRP A 465 25.87 11.93 2.67
C TRP A 465 26.17 11.46 4.10
N ASN A 466 26.39 12.40 5.02
CA ASN A 466 26.58 12.12 6.45
C ASN A 466 25.75 13.08 7.30
N THR A 467 24.77 12.54 8.02
CA THR A 467 23.99 13.22 9.08
C THR A 467 23.64 14.70 8.85
N GLY A 468 23.21 15.05 7.63
CA GLY A 468 22.67 16.37 7.30
C GLY A 468 23.47 17.17 6.27
N GLN A 469 24.68 16.73 5.90
CA GLN A 469 25.50 17.38 4.89
C GLN A 469 26.24 16.37 4.00
N PHE A 470 26.72 16.84 2.85
CA PHE A 470 27.63 16.09 2.01
C PHE A 470 29.08 16.34 2.44
N GLU A 471 29.81 15.26 2.69
CA GLU A 471 31.23 15.27 3.01
C GLU A 471 32.03 14.82 1.79
N TYR A 472 33.09 15.55 1.46
CA TYR A 472 34.02 15.15 0.41
C TYR A 472 34.88 13.99 0.90
N LEU A 473 34.87 12.88 0.16
CA LEU A 473 35.76 11.76 0.44
C LEU A 473 37.12 12.06 -0.17
N THR A 474 38.06 12.49 0.66
CA THR A 474 39.48 12.50 0.31
C THR A 474 40.00 11.08 0.37
N PHE A 475 40.40 10.55 -0.78
CA PHE A 475 41.12 9.29 -0.81
C PHE A 475 42.57 9.54 -0.43
N PRO A 476 43.14 8.73 0.47
CA PRO A 476 44.55 8.88 0.81
C PRO A 476 45.38 8.72 -0.46
N ASP A 477 46.15 9.76 -0.78
CA ASP A 477 47.33 9.59 -1.63
C ASP A 477 48.21 8.54 -0.94
N GLU A 478 48.66 7.56 -1.73
CA GLU A 478 49.36 6.34 -1.29
C GLU A 478 50.26 6.54 -0.06
N GLY A 479 49.97 5.82 1.03
CA GLY A 479 50.81 5.82 2.23
C GLY A 479 50.25 5.09 3.46
N GLY A 480 48.97 4.71 3.46
CA GLY A 480 48.35 3.99 4.58
C GLY A 480 47.72 2.70 4.13
N SER A 481 48.38 1.58 4.42
CA SER A 481 47.79 0.25 4.34
C SER A 481 46.56 0.17 5.25
N SER A 482 45.42 -0.18 4.65
CA SER A 482 44.24 -0.89 5.18
C SER A 482 42.93 -0.21 4.76
N LEU A 483 42.27 -0.80 3.76
CA LEU A 483 40.81 -0.78 3.67
C LEU A 483 40.32 -2.08 4.35
N PRO A 484 39.34 -2.05 5.26
CA PRO A 484 38.53 -3.23 5.54
C PRO A 484 37.60 -3.55 4.37
#